data_AF-A0A6M7WJ65-F1
#
_entry.id   AF-A0A6M7WJ65-F1
#
_cell.length_a   1.000
_cell.length_b   1.000
_cell.length_c   1.000
_cell.angle_alpha   90.00
_cell.angle_beta   90.00
_cell.angle_gamma   90.00
#
_symmetry.space_group_name_H-M   'P 1'
#
loop_
_entity.id
_entity.type
_entity.pdbx_description
1 polymer ?
#
loop_
_entity_poly.entity_id
_entity_poly.type
_entity_poly.pdbx_seq_one_letter_code
_entity_poly.pdbx_strand_id
1 'polypeptide(L)'
;MTLTKLYIVNFAGACLAVWAWLMGYVQRVTEADAVHMAYVIAAVFVVGLMSTLWQARKVDKRLRQRMWNGDERSRAYTSIVRESAHLYDVFVALFLLGIIGNAIGFLIAFGGVDIAAMSDPEGIRKAGAQLLTGAGTAFGSTLVGLTLALCTSINLRILATATDKLAAR
;
A
#
# COMPACT_ATOMS: atom_id res chain seq x y z
N MET A 1 -15.29 16.82 -8.76
CA MET A 1 -16.00 15.52 -8.60
C MET A 1 -15.00 14.40 -8.31
N THR A 2 -13.75 14.57 -8.70
CA THR A 2 -12.67 13.61 -8.45
C THR A 2 -12.42 13.41 -6.96
N LEU A 3 -12.38 14.51 -6.20
CA LEU A 3 -12.22 14.44 -4.74
C LEU A 3 -13.33 13.63 -4.08
N THR A 4 -14.59 13.83 -4.47
CA THR A 4 -15.72 13.09 -3.92
C THR A 4 -15.56 11.59 -4.12
N LYS A 5 -15.14 11.15 -5.32
CA LYS A 5 -14.90 9.73 -5.60
C LYS A 5 -13.77 9.16 -4.73
N LEU A 6 -12.67 9.89 -4.58
CA LEU A 6 -11.57 9.48 -3.71
C LEU A 6 -12.01 9.40 -2.24
N TYR A 7 -12.78 10.37 -1.75
CA TYR A 7 -13.30 10.33 -0.38
C TYR A 7 -14.18 9.11 -0.15
N ILE A 8 -15.09 8.79 -1.07
CA ILE A 8 -15.96 7.62 -0.94
C ILE A 8 -15.12 6.33 -0.87
N VAL A 9 -14.17 6.14 -1.79
CA VAL A 9 -13.35 4.92 -1.84
C VAL A 9 -12.46 4.80 -0.61
N ASN A 10 -11.77 5.86 -0.21
CA ASN A 10 -10.88 5.81 0.96
C ASN A 10 -11.66 5.71 2.27
N PHE A 11 -12.86 6.29 2.35
CA PHE A 11 -13.75 6.11 3.49
C PHE A 11 -14.23 4.66 3.60
N ALA A 12 -14.66 4.05 2.49
CA ALA A 12 -15.02 2.63 2.48
C ALA A 12 -13.83 1.75 2.88
N GLY A 13 -12.63 2.02 2.37
CA GLY A 13 -11.39 1.34 2.76
C GLY A 13 -11.06 1.53 4.25
N ALA A 14 -11.23 2.73 4.79
CA ALA A 14 -11.03 3.00 6.21
C ALA A 14 -12.03 2.24 7.09
N CYS A 15 -13.31 2.18 6.69
CA CYS A 15 -14.32 1.37 7.37
C CYS A 15 -13.94 -0.12 7.38
N LEU A 16 -13.43 -0.65 6.27
CA LEU A 16 -12.95 -2.03 6.21
C LEU A 16 -11.72 -2.25 7.11
N ALA A 17 -10.78 -1.30 7.16
CA ALA A 17 -9.62 -1.37 8.04
C ALA A 17 -10.02 -1.33 9.53
N VAL A 18 -10.96 -0.45 9.89
CA VAL A 18 -11.52 -0.38 11.25
C VAL A 18 -12.25 -1.68 11.60
N TRP A 19 -13.05 -2.23 10.67
CA TRP A 19 -13.70 -3.52 10.88
C TRP A 19 -12.68 -4.65 11.09
N ALA A 20 -11.62 -4.71 10.27
CA ALA A 20 -10.56 -5.69 10.43
C ALA A 20 -9.82 -5.54 11.78
N TRP A 21 -9.65 -4.31 12.26
CA TRP A 21 -9.09 -4.01 13.57
C TRP A 21 -10.01 -4.50 14.70
N LEU A 22 -11.32 -4.28 14.60
CA LEU A 22 -12.30 -4.73 15.59
C LEU A 22 -12.39 -6.27 15.65
N MET A 23 -12.18 -6.94 14.53
CA MET A 23 -12.16 -8.41 14.44
C MET A 23 -10.82 -9.03 14.90
N GLY A 24 -9.84 -8.22 15.32
CA GLY A 24 -8.54 -8.70 15.78
C GLY A 24 -7.56 -9.07 14.65
N TYR A 25 -7.91 -8.85 13.38
CA TYR A 25 -7.06 -9.27 12.26
C TYR A 25 -5.80 -8.42 12.13
N VAL A 26 -5.90 -7.12 12.42
CA VAL A 26 -4.73 -6.23 12.39
C VAL A 26 -3.75 -6.62 13.48
N GLN A 27 -4.24 -6.88 14.70
CA GLN A 27 -3.46 -7.31 15.85
C GLN A 27 -2.72 -8.61 15.55
N ARG A 28 -3.40 -9.61 14.98
CA ARG A 28 -2.76 -10.87 14.57
C ARG A 28 -1.61 -10.65 13.58
N VAL A 29 -1.75 -9.73 12.64
CA VAL A 29 -0.69 -9.41 11.67
C VAL A 29 0.46 -8.69 12.37
N THR A 30 0.17 -7.70 13.21
CA THR A 30 1.22 -6.91 13.88
C THR A 30 1.95 -7.68 14.98
N GLU A 31 1.27 -8.59 15.69
CA GLU A 31 1.88 -9.46 16.71
C GLU A 31 2.78 -10.52 16.06
N ALA A 32 2.41 -10.99 14.86
CA ALA A 32 3.19 -11.96 14.11
C ALA A 32 4.34 -11.32 13.28
N ASP A 33 4.38 -10.00 13.18
CA ASP A 33 5.38 -9.23 12.43
C ASP A 33 6.58 -8.86 13.31
N ALA A 34 7.56 -9.76 13.31
CA ALA A 34 8.75 -9.67 14.16
C ALA A 34 9.66 -8.47 13.83
N VAL A 35 9.57 -7.92 12.62
CA VAL A 35 10.44 -6.83 12.12
C VAL A 35 9.67 -5.53 11.85
N HIS A 36 8.39 -5.49 12.19
CA HIS A 36 7.54 -4.30 12.06
C HIS A 36 7.41 -3.77 10.62
N MET A 37 7.50 -4.67 9.63
CA MET A 37 7.34 -4.35 8.21
C MET A 37 5.95 -3.81 7.87
N ALA A 38 4.90 -4.30 8.53
CA ALA A 38 3.53 -3.82 8.33
C ALA A 38 3.41 -2.31 8.61
N TYR A 39 4.13 -1.80 9.62
CA TYR A 39 4.15 -0.37 9.94
C TYR A 39 4.90 0.46 8.88
N VAL A 40 6.01 -0.05 8.36
CA VAL A 40 6.76 0.60 7.26
C VAL A 40 5.88 0.72 6.02
N ILE A 41 5.20 -0.37 5.63
CA ILE A 41 4.28 -0.38 4.49
C ILE A 41 3.13 0.61 4.72
N ALA A 42 2.53 0.61 5.92
CA ALA A 42 1.46 1.54 6.26
C ALA A 42 1.91 3.02 6.17
N ALA A 43 3.12 3.33 6.60
CA ALA A 43 3.68 4.68 6.50
C ALA A 43 3.83 5.14 5.03
N VAL A 44 4.38 4.28 4.17
CA VAL A 44 4.51 4.55 2.72
C VAL A 44 3.13 4.77 2.09
N PHE A 45 2.14 3.97 2.47
CA PHE A 45 0.77 4.13 1.99
C PHE A 45 0.17 5.48 2.39
N VAL A 46 0.33 5.91 3.64
CA VAL A 46 -0.20 7.20 4.12
C VAL A 46 0.41 8.37 3.32
N VAL A 47 1.72 8.33 3.07
CA VAL A 47 2.39 9.35 2.24
C VAL A 47 1.82 9.36 0.82
N GLY A 48 1.65 8.18 0.20
CA GLY A 48 1.02 8.02 -1.11
C GLY A 48 -0.40 8.56 -1.19
N LEU A 49 -1.21 8.24 -0.18
CA LEU A 49 -2.60 8.67 -0.09
C LEU A 49 -2.70 10.20 0.04
N MET A 50 -1.89 10.80 0.91
CA MET A 50 -1.85 12.26 1.08
C MET A 50 -1.42 12.96 -0.21
N SER A 51 -0.41 12.42 -0.89
CA SER A 51 0.06 12.95 -2.17
C SER A 51 -1.01 12.82 -3.27
N THR A 52 -1.74 11.70 -3.31
CA THR A 52 -2.86 11.49 -4.25
C THR A 52 -4.00 12.48 -4.00
N LEU A 53 -4.39 12.70 -2.74
CA LEU A 53 -5.40 13.68 -2.38
C LEU A 53 -4.98 15.10 -2.75
N TRP A 54 -3.70 15.43 -2.58
CA TRP A 54 -3.17 16.73 -2.98
C TRP A 54 -3.24 16.93 -4.51
N GLN A 55 -2.79 15.94 -5.29
CA GLN A 55 -2.88 16.00 -6.75
C GLN A 55 -4.33 16.08 -7.24
N ALA A 56 -5.25 15.34 -6.61
CA ALA A 56 -6.66 15.41 -6.94
C ALA A 56 -7.27 16.81 -6.69
N ARG A 57 -6.87 17.50 -5.62
CA ARG A 57 -7.27 18.90 -5.37
C ARG A 57 -6.78 19.83 -6.48
N LYS A 58 -5.54 19.63 -6.94
CA LYS A 58 -4.96 20.42 -8.03
C LYS A 58 -5.70 20.20 -9.36
N VAL A 59 -6.04 18.95 -9.68
CA VAL A 59 -6.86 18.60 -10.85
C VAL A 59 -8.26 19.21 -10.76
N ASP A 60 -8.96 19.05 -9.63
CA ASP A 60 -10.31 19.62 -9.45
C ASP A 60 -10.29 21.17 -9.53
N LYS A 61 -9.23 21.84 -9.05
CA LYS A 61 -9.09 23.31 -9.18
C LYS A 61 -8.91 23.73 -10.64
N ARG A 62 -8.08 23.01 -11.39
CA ARG A 62 -7.82 23.24 -12.82
C ARG A 62 -9.07 22.99 -13.67
N LEU A 63 -9.78 21.88 -13.43
CA LEU A 63 -11.04 21.57 -14.12
C LEU A 63 -12.14 22.62 -13.92
N ARG A 64 -12.08 23.43 -12.85
CA ARG A 64 -13.04 24.52 -12.60
C ARG A 64 -12.71 25.83 -13.30
N GLN A 65 -11.49 26.01 -13.82
CA GLN A 65 -11.17 27.22 -14.58
C GLN A 65 -11.98 27.24 -15.89
N ARG A 66 -12.73 28.32 -16.11
CA ARG A 66 -13.77 28.43 -17.15
C ARG A 66 -13.23 28.72 -18.55
N MET A 67 -12.02 29.27 -18.65
CA MET A 67 -11.44 29.74 -19.90
C MET A 67 -10.00 29.28 -19.97
N TRP A 68 -9.70 28.46 -20.98
CA TRP A 68 -8.38 27.90 -21.21
C TRP A 68 -8.10 27.97 -22.70
N ASN A 69 -6.91 28.45 -23.06
CA ASN A 69 -6.38 28.25 -24.41
C ASN A 69 -5.86 26.81 -24.59
N GLY A 70 -5.83 26.31 -25.83
CA GLY A 70 -5.39 24.95 -26.15
C GLY A 70 -3.98 24.63 -25.64
N ASP A 71 -3.05 25.58 -25.77
CA ASP A 71 -1.68 25.46 -25.24
C ASP A 71 -1.63 25.36 -23.72
N GLU A 72 -2.46 26.12 -23.01
CA GLU A 72 -2.53 26.07 -21.55
C GLU A 72 -3.07 24.72 -21.06
N ARG A 73 -4.01 24.12 -21.83
CA ARG A 73 -4.58 22.77 -21.56
C ARG A 73 -3.50 21.72 -21.58
N SER A 74 -2.77 21.66 -22.68
CA SER A 74 -1.68 20.71 -22.86
C SER A 74 -0.62 20.86 -21.76
N ARG A 75 -0.23 22.10 -21.41
CA ARG A 75 0.74 22.36 -20.33
C ARG A 75 0.25 21.93 -18.96
N ALA A 76 -1.02 22.17 -18.63
CA ALA A 76 -1.53 21.77 -17.32
C ALA A 76 -1.75 20.26 -17.21
N TYR A 77 -2.19 19.60 -18.28
CA TYR A 77 -2.23 18.14 -18.37
C TYR A 77 -0.84 17.56 -18.13
N THR A 78 0.15 18.00 -18.93
CA THR A 78 1.54 17.51 -18.86
C THR A 78 2.16 17.73 -17.48
N SER A 79 1.91 18.89 -16.85
CA SER A 79 2.42 19.15 -15.50
C SER A 79 1.79 18.23 -14.44
N ILE A 80 0.50 17.94 -14.49
CA ILE A 80 -0.11 16.98 -13.54
C ILE A 80 0.45 15.58 -13.76
N VAL A 81 0.55 15.12 -15.01
CA VAL A 81 1.10 13.79 -15.31
C VAL A 81 2.52 13.68 -14.76
N ARG A 82 3.38 14.67 -15.02
CA ARG A 82 4.76 14.68 -14.53
C ARG A 82 4.84 14.73 -12.99
N GLU A 83 4.02 15.55 -12.35
CA GLU A 83 4.02 15.69 -10.89
C GLU A 83 3.32 14.55 -10.15
N SER A 84 2.59 13.67 -10.86
CA SER A 84 1.93 12.50 -10.27
C SER A 84 2.65 11.18 -10.56
N ALA A 85 3.74 11.23 -11.35
CA ALA A 85 4.51 10.04 -11.73
C ALA A 85 5.00 9.23 -10.53
N HIS A 86 5.46 9.90 -9.47
CA HIS A 86 5.94 9.24 -8.24
C HIS A 86 4.86 8.44 -7.52
N LEU A 87 3.57 8.70 -7.78
CA LEU A 87 2.48 7.93 -7.16
C LEU A 87 2.43 6.49 -7.68
N TYR A 88 2.88 6.27 -8.92
CA TYR A 88 3.06 4.90 -9.43
C TYR A 88 4.22 4.21 -8.71
N ASP A 89 5.30 4.93 -8.41
CA ASP A 89 6.42 4.37 -7.63
C ASP A 89 5.99 3.99 -6.22
N VAL A 90 5.05 4.74 -5.61
CA VAL A 90 4.46 4.35 -4.31
C VAL A 90 3.69 3.03 -4.43
N PHE A 91 2.88 2.87 -5.48
CA PHE A 91 2.19 1.59 -5.73
C PHE A 91 3.18 0.43 -5.85
N VAL A 92 4.24 0.60 -6.64
CA VAL A 92 5.30 -0.41 -6.81
C VAL A 92 6.03 -0.66 -5.49
N ALA A 93 6.34 0.38 -4.72
CA ALA A 93 7.03 0.27 -3.44
C ALA A 93 6.22 -0.53 -2.42
N LEU A 94 4.89 -0.33 -2.33
CA LEU A 94 4.01 -1.10 -1.44
C LEU A 94 4.02 -2.59 -1.80
N PHE A 95 3.98 -2.89 -3.09
CA PHE A 95 4.07 -4.27 -3.59
C PHE A 95 5.43 -4.90 -3.27
N LEU A 96 6.53 -4.20 -3.59
CA LEU A 96 7.88 -4.68 -3.34
C LEU A 96 8.18 -4.85 -1.85
N LEU A 97 7.74 -3.93 -0.99
CA LEU A 97 7.88 -4.06 0.46
C LEU A 97 7.14 -5.29 0.99
N GLY A 98 5.96 -5.61 0.44
CA GLY A 98 5.27 -6.86 0.77
C GLY A 98 6.12 -8.10 0.45
N ILE A 99 6.73 -8.14 -0.74
CA ILE A 99 7.63 -9.22 -1.17
C ILE A 99 8.92 -9.25 -0.31
N ILE A 100 9.49 -8.10 0.04
CA ILE A 100 10.68 -8.02 0.89
C ILE A 100 10.37 -8.58 2.28
N GLY A 101 9.23 -8.21 2.86
CA GLY A 101 8.81 -8.77 4.14
C GLY A 101 8.58 -10.28 4.07
N ASN A 102 8.09 -10.80 2.94
CA ASN A 102 8.01 -12.25 2.69
C ASN A 102 9.38 -12.92 2.75
N ALA A 103 10.37 -12.35 2.04
CA ALA A 103 11.74 -12.86 2.06
C ALA A 103 12.35 -12.83 3.46
N ILE A 104 12.14 -11.75 4.22
CA ILE A 104 12.63 -11.61 5.60
C ILE A 104 11.94 -12.62 6.53
N GLY A 105 10.63 -12.81 6.41
CA GLY A 105 9.92 -13.79 7.21
C GLY A 105 10.43 -15.22 6.95
N PHE A 106 10.75 -15.57 5.70
CA PHE A 106 11.42 -16.84 5.41
C PHE A 106 12.82 -16.94 5.98
N LEU A 107 13.59 -15.85 5.95
CA LEU A 107 14.92 -15.83 6.57
C LEU A 107 14.83 -16.05 8.09
N ILE A 108 13.80 -15.53 8.76
CA ILE A 108 13.53 -15.79 10.18
C ILE A 108 13.08 -17.24 10.40
N ALA A 109 12.16 -17.73 9.56
CA ALA A 109 11.58 -19.06 9.68
C ALA A 109 12.64 -20.17 9.61
N PHE A 110 13.57 -20.05 8.65
CA PHE A 110 14.56 -21.09 8.37
C PHE A 110 15.95 -20.79 8.93
N GLY A 111 16.28 -19.52 9.23
CA GLY A 111 17.65 -19.12 9.56
C GLY A 111 18.19 -19.64 10.89
N GLY A 112 17.35 -20.13 11.81
CA GLY A 112 17.78 -20.70 13.10
C GLY A 112 17.35 -22.14 13.33
N VAL A 113 16.88 -22.83 12.29
CA VAL A 113 16.50 -24.25 12.38
C VAL A 113 17.76 -25.11 12.42
N ASP A 114 18.07 -25.63 13.60
CA ASP A 114 19.13 -26.62 13.80
C ASP A 114 18.61 -28.01 13.47
N ILE A 115 19.03 -28.54 12.32
CA ILE A 115 18.64 -29.86 11.83
C ILE A 115 19.18 -30.98 12.75
N ALA A 116 20.31 -30.76 13.43
CA ALA A 116 20.90 -31.75 14.33
C ALA A 116 20.05 -31.94 15.60
N ALA A 117 19.37 -30.87 16.05
CA ALA A 117 18.47 -30.90 17.21
C ALA A 117 17.10 -31.53 16.91
N MET A 118 16.79 -31.89 15.66
CA MET A 118 15.49 -32.49 15.29
C MET A 118 15.27 -33.91 15.80
N SER A 119 16.31 -34.56 16.32
CA SER A 119 16.20 -35.89 16.95
C SER A 119 15.61 -35.82 18.37
N ASP A 120 15.52 -34.62 18.95
CA ASP A 120 14.99 -34.37 20.30
C ASP A 120 13.62 -33.66 20.24
N PRO A 121 12.61 -34.09 21.03
CA PRO A 121 11.29 -33.45 21.06
C PRO A 121 11.34 -31.93 21.31
N GLU A 122 12.29 -31.45 22.11
CA GLU A 122 12.43 -30.03 22.41
C GLU A 122 12.97 -29.23 21.21
N GLY A 123 13.90 -29.82 20.45
CA GLY A 123 14.40 -29.23 19.20
C GLY A 123 13.30 -29.11 18.14
N ILE A 124 12.43 -30.12 18.01
CA ILE A 124 11.26 -30.06 17.11
C ILE A 124 10.30 -28.93 17.52
N ARG A 125 10.01 -28.81 18.82
CA ARG A 125 9.12 -27.75 19.34
C ARG A 125 9.67 -26.36 19.06
N LYS A 126 10.98 -26.16 19.27
CA LYS A 126 11.66 -24.88 19.02
C LYS A 126 11.68 -24.53 17.53
N ALA A 127 12.00 -25.49 16.65
CA ALA A 127 11.95 -25.31 15.20
C ALA A 127 10.53 -24.94 14.74
N GLY A 128 9.50 -25.62 15.24
CA GLY A 128 8.10 -25.31 14.93
C GLY A 128 7.70 -23.89 15.33
N ALA A 129 8.07 -23.45 16.54
CA ALA A 129 7.79 -22.07 16.99
C ALA A 129 8.48 -21.02 16.12
N GLN A 130 9.72 -21.26 15.69
CA GLN A 130 10.47 -20.35 14.82
C GLN A 130 9.87 -20.27 13.41
N LEU A 131 9.49 -21.42 12.84
CA LEU A 131 8.81 -21.48 11.54
C LEU A 131 7.50 -20.70 11.56
N LEU A 132 6.69 -20.86 12.62
CA LEU A 132 5.43 -20.12 12.77
C LEU A 132 5.66 -18.61 12.91
N THR A 133 6.70 -18.21 13.64
CA THR A 133 7.07 -16.79 13.80
C THR A 133 7.45 -16.17 12.45
N GLY A 134 8.35 -16.79 11.70
CA GLY A 134 8.78 -16.28 10.40
C GLY A 134 7.67 -16.31 9.35
N ALA A 135 6.83 -17.36 9.35
CA ALA A 135 5.66 -17.45 8.48
C ALA A 135 4.66 -16.32 8.74
N GLY A 136 4.44 -15.98 10.01
CA GLY A 136 3.60 -14.86 10.43
C GLY A 136 4.03 -13.53 9.83
N THR A 137 5.33 -13.24 9.92
CA THR A 137 5.93 -12.04 9.31
C THR A 137 5.79 -12.06 7.78
N ALA A 138 6.09 -13.21 7.15
CA ALA A 138 6.09 -13.32 5.69
C ALA A 138 4.69 -13.11 5.08
N PHE A 139 3.68 -13.80 5.62
CA PHE A 139 2.31 -13.66 5.15
C PHE A 139 1.70 -12.32 5.54
N GLY A 140 1.99 -11.83 6.76
CA GLY A 140 1.51 -10.56 7.26
C GLY A 140 1.94 -9.38 6.38
N SER A 141 3.23 -9.26 6.10
CA SER A 141 3.75 -8.18 5.25
C SER A 141 3.22 -8.25 3.82
N THR A 142 3.08 -9.46 3.26
CA THR A 142 2.54 -9.67 1.92
C THR A 142 1.08 -9.21 1.85
N LEU A 143 0.26 -9.62 2.82
CA LEU A 143 -1.15 -9.26 2.86
C LEU A 143 -1.33 -7.74 2.96
N VAL A 144 -0.57 -7.08 3.85
CA VAL A 144 -0.64 -5.63 4.04
C VAL A 144 -0.15 -4.89 2.79
N GLY A 145 1.00 -5.29 2.24
CA GLY A 145 1.58 -4.71 1.02
C GLY A 145 0.63 -4.76 -0.17
N LEU A 146 0.09 -5.95 -0.47
CA LEU A 146 -0.83 -6.14 -1.61
C LEU A 146 -2.16 -5.39 -1.41
N THR A 147 -2.72 -5.41 -0.21
CA THR A 147 -3.99 -4.71 0.08
C THR A 147 -3.84 -3.20 -0.06
N LEU A 148 -2.76 -2.63 0.46
CA LEU A 148 -2.50 -1.20 0.36
C LEU A 148 -2.07 -0.78 -1.05
N ALA A 149 -1.34 -1.63 -1.77
CA ALA A 149 -1.05 -1.44 -3.19
C ALA A 149 -2.35 -1.44 -4.03
N LEU A 150 -3.28 -2.38 -3.76
CA LEU A 150 -4.58 -2.41 -4.42
C LEU A 150 -5.37 -1.13 -4.17
N CYS A 151 -5.46 -0.68 -2.91
CA CYS A 151 -6.10 0.59 -2.56
C CYS A 151 -5.49 1.77 -3.32
N THR A 152 -4.15 1.84 -3.37
CA THR A 152 -3.42 2.85 -4.14
C THR A 152 -3.76 2.78 -5.62
N SER A 153 -3.78 1.60 -6.22
CA SER A 153 -4.09 1.41 -7.65
C SER A 153 -5.46 1.98 -8.03
N ILE A 154 -6.48 1.80 -7.18
CA ILE A 154 -7.82 2.34 -7.39
C ILE A 154 -7.78 3.87 -7.34
N ASN A 155 -7.07 4.44 -6.36
CA ASN A 155 -6.90 5.88 -6.23
C ASN A 155 -6.19 6.49 -7.46
N LEU A 156 -5.14 5.84 -7.97
CA LEU A 156 -4.44 6.27 -9.19
C LEU A 156 -5.35 6.24 -10.40
N ARG A 157 -6.19 5.21 -10.54
CA ARG A 157 -7.12 5.11 -11.67
C ARG A 157 -8.14 6.25 -11.67
N ILE A 158 -8.67 6.60 -10.49
CA ILE A 158 -9.59 7.73 -10.35
C ILE A 158 -8.90 9.05 -10.71
N LEU A 159 -7.65 9.25 -10.27
CA LEU A 159 -6.87 10.43 -10.58
C LEU A 159 -6.56 10.52 -12.09
N ALA A 160 -6.11 9.43 -12.70
CA ALA A 160 -5.82 9.35 -14.14
C ALA A 160 -7.04 9.74 -14.98
N THR A 161 -8.21 9.11 -14.73
CA THR A 161 -9.45 9.44 -15.43
C THR A 161 -9.88 10.91 -15.24
N ALA A 162 -9.54 11.53 -14.12
CA ALA A 162 -9.81 12.94 -13.91
C ALA A 162 -8.84 13.85 -14.66
N THR A 163 -7.56 13.47 -14.73
CA THR A 163 -6.54 14.16 -15.51
C THR A 163 -6.84 14.09 -17.00
N ASP A 164 -7.32 12.96 -17.52
CA ASP A 164 -7.70 12.80 -18.94
C ASP A 164 -8.81 13.78 -19.36
N LYS A 165 -9.71 14.15 -18.44
CA LYS A 165 -10.75 15.15 -18.70
C LYS A 165 -10.19 16.55 -18.96
N LEU A 166 -8.97 16.86 -18.53
CA LEU A 166 -8.30 18.11 -18.86
C LEU A 166 -7.83 18.14 -20.33
N ALA A 167 -7.57 16.97 -20.92
CA ALA A 167 -7.20 16.85 -22.32
C ALA A 167 -8.42 16.79 -23.26
N ALA A 168 -9.55 16.27 -22.78
CA ALA A 168 -10.75 16.00 -23.58
C ALA A 168 -11.81 17.12 -23.62
N ARG A 169 -11.65 18.20 -22.85
CA ARG A 169 -12.57 19.37 -22.81
C ARG A 169 -11.93 20.59 -23.41
#